data_AF-A0A3B8YYS7-F1
#
_entry.id   AF-A0A3B8YYS7-F1
#
_cell.length_a   1.000
_cell.length_b   1.000
_cell.length_c   1.000
_cell.angle_alpha   90.00
_cell.angle_beta   90.00
_cell.angle_gamma   90.00
#
_symmetry.space_group_name_H-M   'P 1'
#
loop_
_entity.id
_entity.type
_entity.pdbx_description
1 polymer ?
#
loop_
_entity_poly.entity_id
_entity_poly.type
_entity_poly.pdbx_seq_one_letter_code
_entity_poly.pdbx_strand_id
1 'polypeptide(L)'
;MNQTFFSDHAAKERWFLLPEGERIDVDPETGNLIFPVDTDFVKAFLRDDSWLETRLLRRIEDDHWRGWTWEWSEEQDDALLVDVAKVVPVGDSRWYFPGRGDCLRCHTAAAGHTLGLNIAQLSSRTGPGGPDQLDELLESGLLQISPAELASLRERFPPIPALDDESVSINDRARAFLQVNCSSCHRPDGPGDGKMDLRRETALLDMGICDVDPSVPWSDVQDARIVAPGEPDRSVLLARLLATGRGRMHPYRLEIDHVGADLIRRWIDELDCS
;
A
#
# COMPACT_ATOMS: atom_id res chain seq x y z
N MET A 1 11.69 0.36 -0.98
CA MET A 1 10.42 0.65 -0.27
C MET A 1 10.60 0.29 1.20
N ASN A 2 10.41 1.26 2.09
CA ASN A 2 10.55 1.09 3.54
C ASN A 2 9.53 0.15 4.17
N GLN A 3 8.26 0.35 3.81
CA GLN A 3 7.15 -0.43 4.33
C GLN A 3 6.48 -1.12 3.14
N THR A 4 6.16 -2.41 3.27
CA THR A 4 5.44 -3.14 2.23
C THR A 4 4.01 -3.44 2.63
N PHE A 5 3.07 -3.21 1.70
CA PHE A 5 1.67 -3.57 1.91
C PHE A 5 1.54 -5.08 2.18
N PHE A 6 0.69 -5.50 3.11
CA PHE A 6 0.52 -6.91 3.48
C PHE A 6 0.00 -7.74 2.29
N SER A 7 0.49 -8.96 2.14
CA SER A 7 0.17 -9.84 0.99
C SER A 7 0.17 -11.30 1.40
N ASP A 8 -0.55 -11.63 2.49
CA ASP A 8 -0.67 -12.98 3.02
C ASP A 8 0.69 -13.68 3.18
N HIS A 9 1.68 -12.94 3.72
CA HIS A 9 3.08 -13.39 3.93
C HIS A 9 3.92 -13.71 2.68
N ALA A 10 3.44 -13.43 1.46
CA ALA A 10 4.25 -13.57 0.26
C ALA A 10 5.38 -12.52 0.20
N ALA A 11 6.58 -12.98 -0.19
CA ALA A 11 7.68 -12.11 -0.59
C ALA A 11 7.32 -11.39 -1.90
N LYS A 12 7.92 -10.21 -2.12
CA LYS A 12 7.57 -9.35 -3.26
C LYS A 12 8.80 -8.75 -3.91
N GLU A 13 8.87 -8.90 -5.22
CA GLU A 13 9.82 -8.20 -6.07
C GLU A 13 9.10 -7.23 -7.00
N ARG A 14 9.76 -6.13 -7.35
CA ARG A 14 9.16 -5.04 -8.12
C ARG A 14 10.16 -4.44 -9.08
N TRP A 15 9.69 -4.17 -10.29
CA TRP A 15 10.44 -3.50 -11.33
C TRP A 15 9.52 -2.56 -12.09
N PHE A 16 10.11 -1.63 -12.82
CA PHE A 16 9.42 -0.91 -13.87
C PHE A 16 10.33 -0.84 -15.10
N LEU A 17 9.72 -0.72 -16.27
CA LEU A 17 10.40 -0.53 -17.54
C LEU A 17 9.86 0.75 -18.16
N LEU A 18 10.74 1.74 -18.33
CA LEU A 18 10.43 2.98 -19.01
C LEU A 18 10.53 2.80 -20.53
N PRO A 19 9.74 3.54 -21.32
CA PRO A 19 10.00 3.70 -22.74
C PRO A 19 11.41 4.26 -22.98
N GLU A 20 12.02 3.88 -24.11
CA GLU A 20 13.37 4.29 -24.44
C GLU A 20 13.49 5.82 -24.52
N GLY A 21 14.46 6.38 -23.79
CA GLY A 21 14.75 7.82 -23.78
C GLY A 21 13.87 8.67 -22.85
N GLU A 22 12.81 8.10 -22.26
CA GLU A 22 11.92 8.81 -21.35
C GLU A 22 12.48 8.87 -19.91
N ARG A 23 11.95 9.80 -19.12
CA ARG A 23 12.33 10.05 -17.72
C ARG A 23 11.12 10.15 -16.82
N ILE A 24 11.35 9.96 -15.53
CA ILE A 24 10.35 10.04 -14.46
C ILE A 24 10.36 11.47 -13.91
N ASP A 25 9.19 12.11 -13.85
CA ASP A 25 9.02 13.40 -13.18
C ASP A 25 8.53 13.19 -11.73
N VAL A 26 8.47 14.25 -10.92
CA VAL A 26 7.95 14.20 -9.55
C VAL A 26 6.89 15.28 -9.37
N ASP A 27 5.72 14.90 -8.87
CA ASP A 27 4.72 15.85 -8.43
C ASP A 27 5.19 16.53 -7.13
N PRO A 28 5.46 17.85 -7.12
CA PRO A 28 5.97 18.54 -5.93
C PRO A 28 4.91 18.70 -4.81
N GLU A 29 3.62 18.59 -5.14
CA GLU A 29 2.53 18.74 -4.18
C GLU A 29 2.21 17.42 -3.47
N THR A 30 2.36 16.28 -4.17
CA THR A 30 2.06 14.97 -3.59
C THR A 30 3.30 14.11 -3.30
N GLY A 31 4.44 14.43 -3.89
CA GLY A 31 5.66 13.64 -3.84
C GLY A 31 5.58 12.33 -4.63
N ASN A 32 4.54 12.11 -5.43
CA ASN A 32 4.42 10.94 -6.29
C ASN A 32 5.36 11.04 -7.50
N LEU A 33 5.94 9.91 -7.90
CA LEU A 33 6.67 9.82 -9.16
C LEU A 33 5.68 9.73 -10.32
N ILE A 34 5.89 10.56 -11.33
CA ILE A 34 5.08 10.63 -12.55
C ILE A 34 5.84 9.91 -13.66
N PHE A 35 5.34 8.74 -14.04
CA PHE A 35 5.97 7.90 -15.05
C PHE A 35 5.37 8.18 -16.44
N PRO A 36 6.16 8.15 -17.52
CA PRO A 36 5.68 8.38 -18.89
C PRO A 36 4.64 7.33 -19.32
N VAL A 37 3.81 7.68 -20.30
CA VAL A 37 2.95 6.72 -21.00
C VAL A 37 3.79 5.57 -21.56
N ASP A 38 3.21 4.38 -21.64
CA ASP A 38 3.87 3.11 -22.01
C ASP A 38 4.87 2.56 -20.98
N THR A 39 4.93 3.13 -19.77
CA THR A 39 5.66 2.50 -18.65
C THR A 39 4.97 1.21 -18.19
N ASP A 40 5.75 0.15 -18.06
CA ASP A 40 5.36 -1.11 -17.44
C ASP A 40 5.82 -1.18 -15.99
N PHE A 41 4.94 -1.65 -15.10
CA PHE A 41 5.25 -1.93 -13.70
C PHE A 41 5.00 -3.40 -13.44
N VAL A 42 6.05 -4.11 -13.05
CA VAL A 42 6.00 -5.54 -12.78
C VAL A 42 6.11 -5.75 -11.28
N LYS A 43 5.20 -6.54 -10.72
CA LYS A 43 5.29 -6.99 -9.34
C LYS A 43 5.13 -8.49 -9.31
N ALA A 44 6.08 -9.18 -8.72
CA ALA A 44 6.02 -10.62 -8.57
C ALA A 44 5.93 -10.99 -7.09
N PHE A 45 5.14 -12.02 -6.81
CA PHE A 45 4.92 -12.57 -5.48
C PHE A 45 5.50 -13.97 -5.41
N LEU A 46 6.24 -14.22 -4.33
CA LEU A 46 6.91 -15.50 -4.10
C LEU A 46 6.46 -16.10 -2.76
N ARG A 47 6.41 -17.43 -2.72
CA ARG A 47 6.23 -18.22 -1.51
C ARG A 47 7.36 -19.24 -1.47
N ASP A 48 8.12 -19.26 -0.37
CA ASP A 48 9.24 -20.20 -0.18
C ASP A 48 10.17 -20.24 -1.41
N ASP A 49 10.55 -19.04 -1.88
CA ASP A 49 11.38 -18.79 -3.07
C ASP A 49 10.82 -19.27 -4.42
N SER A 50 9.57 -19.75 -4.46
CA SER A 50 8.87 -20.12 -5.71
C SER A 50 7.93 -18.99 -6.16
N TRP A 51 7.94 -18.69 -7.45
CA TRP A 51 7.00 -17.75 -8.06
C TRP A 51 5.57 -18.26 -7.93
N LEU A 52 4.71 -17.40 -7.40
CA LEU A 52 3.28 -17.68 -7.26
C LEU A 52 2.48 -16.86 -8.28
N GLU A 53 2.80 -15.58 -8.36
CA GLU A 53 2.03 -14.61 -9.14
C GLU A 53 2.94 -13.54 -9.74
N THR A 54 2.72 -13.20 -11.02
CA THR A 54 3.25 -11.96 -11.61
C THR A 54 2.09 -11.03 -11.96
N ARG A 55 2.18 -9.76 -11.56
CA ARG A 55 1.28 -8.69 -11.99
C ARG A 55 2.02 -7.72 -12.90
N LEU A 56 1.37 -7.33 -13.98
CA LEU A 56 1.76 -6.20 -14.82
C LEU A 56 0.72 -5.10 -14.66
N LEU A 57 1.17 -3.87 -14.45
CA LEU A 57 0.36 -2.68 -14.62
C LEU A 57 1.04 -1.83 -15.71
N ARG A 58 0.29 -1.38 -16.70
CA ARG A 58 0.79 -0.48 -17.76
C ARG A 58 0.01 0.84 -17.76
N ARG A 59 0.72 1.96 -17.91
CA ARG A 59 0.13 3.26 -18.26
C ARG A 59 -0.11 3.30 -19.77
N ILE A 60 -1.35 3.28 -20.23
CA ILE A 60 -1.70 3.21 -21.66
C ILE A 60 -1.78 4.60 -22.28
N GLU A 61 -2.35 5.55 -21.57
CA GLU A 61 -2.46 6.98 -21.91
C GLU A 61 -2.76 7.72 -20.59
N ASP A 62 -3.05 9.02 -20.67
CA ASP A 62 -3.41 9.80 -19.48
C ASP A 62 -4.67 9.24 -18.80
N ASP A 63 -4.56 9.01 -17.49
CA ASP A 63 -5.59 8.39 -16.64
C ASP A 63 -6.17 7.04 -17.12
N HIS A 64 -5.53 6.38 -18.09
CA HIS A 64 -5.91 5.05 -18.55
C HIS A 64 -4.80 4.05 -18.27
N TRP A 65 -5.12 3.12 -17.38
CA TRP A 65 -4.21 2.09 -16.91
C TRP A 65 -4.81 0.71 -17.14
N ARG A 66 -3.95 -0.29 -17.31
CA ARG A 66 -4.38 -1.67 -17.48
C ARG A 66 -3.54 -2.62 -16.64
N GLY A 67 -4.22 -3.51 -15.95
CA GLY A 67 -3.60 -4.54 -15.11
C GLY A 67 -3.81 -5.94 -15.66
N TRP A 68 -2.82 -6.80 -15.44
CA TRP A 68 -2.85 -8.22 -15.73
C TRP A 68 -2.21 -9.00 -14.60
N THR A 69 -2.64 -10.24 -14.46
CA THR A 69 -2.19 -11.18 -13.44
C THR A 69 -1.89 -12.52 -14.11
N TRP A 70 -0.75 -13.11 -13.82
CA TRP A 70 -0.40 -14.46 -14.22
C TRP A 70 -0.15 -15.32 -12.99
N GLU A 71 -0.66 -16.55 -13.03
CA GLU A 71 -0.40 -17.62 -12.06
C GLU A 71 0.69 -18.53 -12.61
N TRP A 72 1.76 -18.74 -11.86
CA TRP A 72 2.88 -19.59 -12.25
C TRP A 72 2.55 -21.08 -12.13
N SER A 73 3.14 -21.89 -13.00
CA SER A 73 3.09 -23.36 -12.92
C SER A 73 3.86 -23.89 -11.70
N GLU A 74 3.51 -25.09 -11.24
CA GLU A 74 4.26 -25.77 -10.19
C GLU A 74 5.69 -26.08 -10.63
N GLU A 75 5.90 -26.29 -11.94
CA GLU A 75 7.19 -26.54 -12.58
C GLU A 75 8.07 -25.28 -12.73
N GLN A 76 7.52 -24.08 -12.49
CA GLN A 76 8.22 -22.79 -12.53
C GLN A 76 8.80 -22.43 -13.91
N ASP A 77 8.14 -22.86 -14.98
CA ASP A 77 8.58 -22.68 -16.37
C ASP A 77 7.60 -21.90 -17.26
N ASP A 78 6.35 -21.73 -16.82
CA ASP A 78 5.31 -20.98 -17.52
C ASP A 78 4.35 -20.31 -16.52
N ALA A 79 3.58 -19.33 -17.00
CA ALA A 79 2.56 -18.67 -16.21
C ALA A 79 1.30 -18.40 -17.05
N LEU A 80 0.14 -18.78 -16.51
CA LEU A 80 -1.14 -18.63 -17.18
C LEU A 80 -1.83 -17.34 -16.77
N LEU A 81 -2.34 -16.62 -17.76
CA LEU A 81 -3.09 -15.40 -17.54
C LEU A 81 -4.39 -15.69 -16.77
N VAL A 82 -4.64 -14.92 -15.71
CA VAL A 82 -5.86 -14.98 -14.91
C VAL A 82 -6.86 -13.96 -15.44
N ASP A 83 -7.90 -14.42 -16.14
CA ASP A 83 -8.96 -13.55 -16.67
C ASP A 83 -10.01 -13.19 -15.60
N VAL A 84 -10.45 -14.17 -14.81
CA VAL A 84 -11.43 -14.01 -13.74
C VAL A 84 -10.76 -14.29 -12.41
N ALA A 85 -11.05 -13.43 -11.43
CA ALA A 85 -10.50 -13.57 -10.09
C ALA A 85 -10.82 -14.95 -9.49
N LYS A 86 -9.85 -15.53 -8.79
CA LYS A 86 -9.99 -16.85 -8.16
C LYS A 86 -9.22 -16.94 -6.86
N VAL A 87 -9.63 -17.88 -6.02
CA VAL A 87 -8.91 -18.28 -4.82
C VAL A 87 -8.46 -19.72 -4.97
N VAL A 88 -7.17 -19.97 -4.84
CA VAL A 88 -6.59 -21.32 -4.92
C VAL A 88 -5.90 -21.70 -3.61
N PRO A 89 -5.80 -22.99 -3.26
CA PRO A 89 -4.92 -23.44 -2.18
C PRO A 89 -3.45 -23.26 -2.58
N VAL A 90 -2.60 -22.86 -1.62
CA VAL A 90 -1.14 -22.77 -1.77
C VAL A 90 -0.52 -23.30 -0.47
N GLY A 91 -0.04 -24.55 -0.50
CA GLY A 91 0.34 -25.26 0.73
C GLY A 91 -0.83 -25.36 1.70
N ASP A 92 -0.60 -24.97 2.96
CA ASP A 92 -1.63 -24.91 4.01
C ASP A 92 -2.45 -23.60 4.00
N SER A 93 -2.13 -22.70 3.08
CA SER A 93 -2.73 -21.37 2.94
C SER A 93 -3.61 -21.28 1.69
N ARG A 94 -4.17 -20.09 1.44
CA ARG A 94 -4.93 -19.78 0.23
C ARG A 94 -4.39 -18.50 -0.39
N TRP A 95 -4.47 -18.40 -1.72
CA TRP A 95 -4.05 -17.23 -2.46
C TRP A 95 -5.18 -16.66 -3.30
N TYR A 96 -5.35 -15.34 -3.28
CA TYR A 96 -6.29 -14.63 -4.15
C TYR A 96 -5.55 -14.09 -5.37
N PHE A 97 -5.87 -14.62 -6.55
CA PHE A 97 -5.47 -14.04 -7.82
C PHE A 97 -6.51 -13.01 -8.27
N PRO A 98 -6.16 -11.71 -8.39
CA PRO A 98 -7.06 -10.69 -8.92
C PRO A 98 -7.30 -10.89 -10.42
N GLY A 99 -8.55 -10.69 -10.82
CA GLY A 99 -8.90 -10.57 -12.23
C GLY A 99 -8.58 -9.18 -12.78
N ARG A 100 -8.78 -8.99 -14.08
CA ARG A 100 -8.46 -7.73 -14.78
C ARG A 100 -9.09 -6.49 -14.13
N GLY A 101 -10.34 -6.60 -13.68
CA GLY A 101 -11.09 -5.50 -13.06
C GLY A 101 -10.69 -5.16 -11.62
N ASP A 102 -9.94 -6.03 -10.95
CA ASP A 102 -9.55 -5.80 -9.55
C ASP A 102 -8.39 -4.82 -9.41
N CYS A 103 -7.49 -4.76 -10.40
CA CYS A 103 -6.30 -3.92 -10.36
C CYS A 103 -6.67 -2.43 -10.16
N LEU A 104 -7.64 -1.96 -10.94
CA LEU A 104 -8.07 -0.55 -10.91
C LEU A 104 -8.95 -0.20 -9.70
N ARG A 105 -9.23 -1.15 -8.79
CA ARG A 105 -9.87 -0.82 -7.51
C ARG A 105 -8.95 -0.11 -6.55
N CYS A 106 -7.64 -0.32 -6.66
CA CYS A 106 -6.65 0.35 -5.81
C CYS A 106 -5.79 1.34 -6.63
N HIS A 107 -5.52 1.02 -7.89
CA HIS A 107 -4.71 1.84 -8.79
C HIS A 107 -5.56 2.96 -9.43
N THR A 108 -6.12 3.84 -8.60
CA THR A 108 -7.00 4.96 -9.00
C THR A 108 -6.24 6.26 -9.22
N ALA A 109 -6.85 7.22 -9.92
CA ALA A 109 -6.30 8.56 -10.12
C ALA A 109 -6.07 9.28 -8.78
N ALA A 110 -7.03 9.18 -7.85
CA ALA A 110 -6.90 9.72 -6.50
C ALA A 110 -5.68 9.17 -5.74
N ALA A 111 -5.32 7.91 -5.97
CA ALA A 111 -4.15 7.26 -5.38
C ALA A 111 -2.85 7.41 -6.20
N GLY A 112 -2.88 8.14 -7.32
CA GLY A 112 -1.73 8.37 -8.20
C GLY A 112 -1.35 7.18 -9.11
N HIS A 113 -2.18 6.13 -9.14
CA HIS A 113 -1.96 4.87 -9.85
C HIS A 113 -0.72 4.05 -9.44
N THR A 114 0.46 4.63 -9.24
CA THR A 114 1.71 3.91 -8.92
C THR A 114 1.92 3.77 -7.42
N LEU A 115 1.12 2.90 -6.80
CA LEU A 115 1.06 2.72 -5.35
C LEU A 115 2.46 2.46 -4.74
N GLY A 116 2.93 3.41 -3.94
CA GLY A 116 4.21 3.34 -3.24
C GLY A 116 5.44 3.85 -4.01
N LEU A 117 5.30 4.30 -5.26
CA LEU A 117 6.37 4.98 -6.00
C LEU A 117 6.28 6.48 -5.75
N ASN A 118 6.74 6.91 -4.57
CA ASN A 118 6.76 8.29 -4.12
C ASN A 118 8.02 8.57 -3.29
N ILE A 119 8.31 9.86 -3.08
CA ILE A 119 9.49 10.31 -2.34
C ILE A 119 9.57 9.65 -0.97
N ALA A 120 8.50 9.63 -0.17
CA ALA A 120 8.52 9.09 1.19
C ALA A 120 8.84 7.57 1.25
N GLN A 121 8.39 6.78 0.27
CA GLN A 121 8.66 5.34 0.22
C GLN A 121 10.03 4.97 -0.35
N LEU A 122 10.58 5.83 -1.21
CA LEU A 122 11.84 5.58 -1.90
C LEU A 122 13.03 6.32 -1.27
N SER A 123 12.79 7.27 -0.35
CA SER A 123 13.81 7.99 0.45
C SER A 123 14.43 7.13 1.54
N SER A 124 14.68 5.87 1.23
CA SER A 124 15.28 4.92 2.14
C SER A 124 16.27 4.05 1.44
N ARG A 125 17.31 3.75 2.20
CA ARG A 125 18.31 2.76 1.86
C ARG A 125 17.66 1.38 1.76
N THR A 126 18.09 0.61 0.78
CA THR A 126 17.76 -0.82 0.65
C THR A 126 18.46 -1.61 1.76
N GLY A 127 17.91 -1.54 2.98
CA GLY A 127 18.48 -2.14 4.19
C GLY A 127 19.64 -1.34 4.81
N PRO A 128 20.24 -1.83 5.91
CA PRO A 128 21.34 -1.16 6.60
C PRO A 128 22.54 -0.95 5.67
N GLY A 129 22.84 0.31 5.35
CA GLY A 129 23.97 0.68 4.49
C GLY A 129 23.75 0.49 2.98
N GLY A 130 22.57 0.04 2.54
CA GLY A 130 22.23 -0.07 1.13
C GLY A 130 22.13 1.30 0.42
N PRO A 131 22.10 1.32 -0.92
CA PRO A 131 21.86 2.53 -1.70
C PRO A 131 20.43 3.05 -1.51
N ASP A 132 20.28 4.37 -1.56
CA ASP A 132 18.99 5.06 -1.58
C ASP A 132 18.42 5.01 -3.00
N GLN A 133 17.18 4.53 -3.14
CA GLN A 133 16.59 4.27 -4.45
C GLN A 133 16.37 5.55 -5.27
N LEU A 134 16.09 6.70 -4.63
CA LEU A 134 15.93 7.96 -5.35
C LEU A 134 17.27 8.49 -5.83
N ASP A 135 18.34 8.33 -5.03
CA ASP A 135 19.69 8.71 -5.46
C ASP A 135 20.13 7.85 -6.67
N GLU A 136 19.86 6.54 -6.67
CA GLU A 136 20.14 5.68 -7.84
C GLU A 136 19.37 6.11 -9.10
N LEU A 137 18.09 6.48 -8.96
CA LEU A 137 17.28 6.96 -10.08
C LEU A 137 17.78 8.32 -10.60
N LEU A 138 18.25 9.19 -9.71
CA LEU A 138 18.83 10.48 -10.06
C LEU A 138 20.18 10.31 -10.77
N GLU A 139 21.08 9.50 -10.21
CA GLU A 139 22.43 9.24 -10.75
C GLU A 139 22.40 8.51 -12.10
N SER A 140 21.43 7.61 -12.30
CA SER A 140 21.20 6.94 -13.59
C SER A 140 20.59 7.85 -14.66
N GLY A 141 20.16 9.07 -14.28
CA GLY A 141 19.51 10.02 -15.18
C GLY A 141 18.06 9.68 -15.51
N LEU A 142 17.46 8.71 -14.82
CA LEU A 142 16.07 8.31 -14.98
C LEU A 142 15.10 9.26 -14.28
N LEU A 143 15.51 9.92 -13.20
CA LEU A 143 14.70 10.89 -12.47
C LEU A 143 14.99 12.33 -12.96
N GLN A 144 13.96 13.03 -13.42
CA GLN A 144 14.03 14.40 -13.93
C GLN A 144 13.82 15.41 -12.80
N ILE A 145 14.84 15.58 -11.96
CA ILE A 145 14.82 16.55 -10.85
C ILE A 145 16.25 17.01 -10.53
N SER A 146 16.44 18.23 -10.06
CA SER A 146 17.76 18.62 -9.54
C SER A 146 18.01 18.04 -8.15
N PRO A 147 19.28 17.83 -7.74
CA PRO A 147 19.61 17.40 -6.38
C PRO A 147 19.04 18.32 -5.28
N ALA A 148 18.98 19.64 -5.54
CA ALA A 148 18.45 20.61 -4.60
C ALA A 148 16.92 20.50 -4.43
N GLU A 149 16.21 20.29 -5.54
CA GLU A 149 14.76 20.04 -5.50
C GLU A 149 14.45 18.71 -4.81
N LEU A 150 15.20 17.64 -5.08
CA LEU A 150 15.04 16.36 -4.40
C LEU A 150 15.25 16.49 -2.89
N ALA A 151 16.26 17.24 -2.45
CA ALA A 151 16.49 17.50 -1.03
C ALA A 151 15.31 18.23 -0.37
N SER A 152 14.76 19.25 -1.02
CA SER A 152 13.56 19.97 -0.56
C SER A 152 12.33 19.06 -0.46
N LEU A 153 12.13 18.17 -1.44
CA LEU A 153 11.04 17.20 -1.39
C LEU A 153 11.21 16.18 -0.27
N ARG A 154 12.43 15.74 0.05
CA ARG A 154 12.69 14.83 1.18
C ARG A 154 12.35 15.46 2.53
N GLU A 155 12.54 16.77 2.68
CA GLU A 155 12.12 17.50 3.88
C GLU A 155 10.59 17.56 3.99
N ARG A 156 9.90 17.77 2.87
CA ARG A 156 8.42 17.82 2.81
C ARG A 156 7.77 16.44 2.98
N PHE A 157 8.38 15.40 2.43
CA PHE A 157 7.89 14.03 2.41
C PHE A 157 8.88 13.11 3.12
N PRO A 158 8.96 13.17 4.47
CA PRO A 158 9.95 12.40 5.22
C PRO A 158 9.72 10.88 5.03
N PRO A 159 10.78 10.06 5.14
CA PRO A 159 10.70 8.63 4.88
C PRO A 159 9.60 7.93 5.70
N ILE A 160 8.91 6.96 5.09
CA ILE A 160 7.97 6.10 5.80
C ILE A 160 8.78 5.18 6.75
N PRO A 161 8.53 5.14 8.07
CA PRO A 161 9.23 4.23 8.97
C PRO A 161 8.87 2.76 8.69
N ALA A 162 9.81 1.86 8.98
CA ALA A 162 9.52 0.43 8.99
C ALA A 162 8.54 0.09 10.13
N LEU A 163 7.77 -0.98 9.95
CA LEU A 163 6.71 -1.39 10.89
C LEU A 163 7.28 -1.75 12.28
N ASP A 164 8.49 -2.30 12.29
CA ASP A 164 9.22 -2.83 13.44
C ASP A 164 10.30 -1.87 13.96
N ASP A 165 10.40 -0.65 13.43
CA ASP A 165 11.34 0.36 13.91
C ASP A 165 10.89 0.97 15.25
N GLU A 166 11.25 0.32 16.36
CA GLU A 166 10.90 0.76 17.71
C GLU A 166 11.57 2.07 18.15
N SER A 167 12.51 2.62 17.35
CA SER A 167 13.06 3.95 17.60
C SER A 167 12.08 5.07 17.22
N VAL A 168 11.07 4.75 16.42
CA VAL A 168 10.02 5.66 15.96
C VAL A 168 8.76 5.48 16.80
N SER A 169 8.06 6.59 17.04
CA SER A 169 6.83 6.61 17.83
C SER A 169 5.79 5.62 17.29
N ILE A 170 4.98 5.05 18.18
CA ILE A 170 3.90 4.15 17.78
C ILE A 170 2.90 4.82 16.86
N ASN A 171 2.63 6.12 17.08
CA ASN A 171 1.76 6.90 16.22
C ASN A 171 2.33 6.98 14.80
N ASP A 172 3.59 7.37 14.62
CA ASP A 172 4.17 7.49 13.28
C ASP A 172 4.22 6.15 12.54
N ARG A 173 4.52 5.05 13.24
CA ARG A 173 4.46 3.70 12.67
C ARG A 173 3.05 3.27 12.29
N ALA A 174 2.05 3.56 13.12
CA ALA A 174 0.65 3.25 12.81
C ALA A 174 0.13 4.07 11.62
N ARG A 175 0.45 5.38 11.57
CA ARG A 175 0.10 6.25 10.45
C ARG A 175 0.80 5.81 9.16
N ALA A 176 2.05 5.33 9.23
CA ALA A 176 2.75 4.69 8.13
C ALA A 176 2.06 3.39 7.65
N PHE A 177 1.65 2.52 8.57
CA PHE A 177 0.91 1.32 8.24
C PHE A 177 -0.40 1.63 7.51
N LEU A 178 -1.19 2.59 8.02
CA LEU A 178 -2.44 3.03 7.41
C LEU A 178 -2.22 3.65 6.02
N GLN A 179 -1.16 4.44 5.84
CA GLN A 179 -0.78 5.00 4.54
C GLN A 179 -0.52 3.91 3.50
N VAL A 180 0.20 2.85 3.85
CA VAL A 180 0.58 1.84 2.85
C VAL A 180 -0.50 0.79 2.63
N ASN A 181 -1.27 0.45 3.66
CA ASN A 181 -2.25 -0.65 3.58
C ASN A 181 -3.69 -0.20 3.37
N CYS A 182 -4.00 1.10 3.55
CA CYS A 182 -5.39 1.56 3.58
C CYS A 182 -5.65 2.83 2.75
N SER A 183 -4.70 3.78 2.69
CA SER A 183 -4.98 5.10 2.12
C SER A 183 -5.24 5.11 0.62
N SER A 184 -4.79 4.10 -0.14
CA SER A 184 -5.15 3.98 -1.57
C SER A 184 -6.66 3.92 -1.80
N CYS A 185 -7.41 3.37 -0.83
CA CYS A 185 -8.86 3.31 -0.89
C CYS A 185 -9.53 4.35 0.02
N HIS A 186 -8.97 4.58 1.21
CA HIS A 186 -9.50 5.50 2.22
C HIS A 186 -8.75 6.83 2.19
N ARG A 187 -9.13 7.65 1.21
CA ARG A 187 -8.68 9.02 0.98
C ARG A 187 -9.78 9.79 0.24
N PRO A 188 -9.71 11.14 0.17
CA PRO A 188 -10.60 11.91 -0.70
C PRO A 188 -10.59 11.38 -2.13
N ASP A 189 -11.77 11.29 -2.74
CA ASP A 189 -12.02 10.74 -4.08
C ASP A 189 -11.59 9.26 -4.27
N GLY A 190 -11.27 8.57 -3.16
CA GLY A 190 -10.98 7.14 -3.13
C GLY A 190 -12.24 6.27 -3.12
N PRO A 191 -12.13 4.98 -3.50
CA PRO A 191 -13.25 4.04 -3.54
C PRO A 191 -13.83 3.67 -2.17
N GLY A 192 -13.18 4.05 -1.07
CA GLY A 192 -13.61 3.80 0.31
C GLY A 192 -14.60 4.82 0.86
N ASP A 193 -15.46 5.41 0.02
CA ASP A 193 -16.48 6.43 0.36
C ASP A 193 -15.93 7.83 0.74
N GLY A 194 -14.61 8.05 0.68
CA GLY A 194 -13.97 9.36 0.86
C GLY A 194 -14.10 10.04 2.24
N LYS A 195 -14.88 9.45 3.16
CA LYS A 195 -15.13 9.98 4.51
C LYS A 195 -13.97 9.80 5.49
N MET A 196 -13.11 8.82 5.22
CA MET A 196 -11.88 8.61 5.96
C MET A 196 -10.70 8.99 5.09
N ASP A 197 -9.79 9.76 5.66
CA ASP A 197 -8.53 10.09 5.04
C ASP A 197 -7.36 9.51 5.84
N LEU A 198 -6.91 8.33 5.40
CA LEU A 198 -5.87 7.57 6.08
C LEU A 198 -4.47 7.89 5.59
N ARG A 199 -4.32 8.96 4.81
CA ARG A 199 -3.01 9.43 4.38
C ARG A 199 -2.19 9.90 5.57
N ARG A 200 -0.87 9.70 5.52
CA ARG A 200 0.02 9.97 6.67
C ARG A 200 0.07 11.45 7.02
N GLU A 201 0.01 12.31 6.01
CA GLU A 201 0.07 13.77 6.13
C GLU A 201 -1.21 14.39 6.72
N THR A 202 -2.32 13.68 6.70
CA THR A 202 -3.59 14.16 7.25
C THR A 202 -3.49 14.27 8.77
N ALA A 203 -3.88 15.41 9.35
CA ALA A 203 -3.90 15.55 10.80
C ALA A 203 -4.89 14.55 11.42
N LEU A 204 -4.60 14.02 12.62
CA LEU A 204 -5.40 12.96 13.25
C LEU A 204 -6.90 13.30 13.31
N LEU A 205 -7.23 14.54 13.67
CA LEU A 205 -8.61 15.02 13.77
C LEU A 205 -9.30 15.18 12.41
N ASP A 206 -8.53 15.41 11.34
CA ASP A 206 -9.05 15.56 9.98
C ASP A 206 -9.21 14.21 9.26
N MET A 207 -8.70 13.13 9.83
CA MET A 207 -8.83 11.78 9.24
C MET A 207 -10.27 11.27 9.21
N GLY A 208 -11.17 11.82 10.03
CA GLY A 208 -12.57 11.40 10.12
C GLY A 208 -12.75 10.00 10.74
N ILE A 209 -11.89 9.61 11.69
CA ILE A 209 -11.93 8.27 12.31
C ILE A 209 -12.20 8.26 13.82
N CYS A 210 -11.83 9.32 14.54
CA CYS A 210 -11.91 9.35 16.01
C CYS A 210 -13.36 9.52 16.45
N ASP A 211 -13.88 8.56 17.23
CA ASP A 211 -15.24 8.56 17.76
C ASP A 211 -16.35 8.77 16.72
N VAL A 212 -16.07 8.41 15.47
CA VAL A 212 -17.04 8.46 14.38
C VAL A 212 -17.86 7.16 14.35
N ASP A 213 -19.17 7.29 14.16
CA ASP A 213 -20.05 6.14 13.95
C ASP A 213 -19.71 5.42 12.62
N PRO A 214 -19.53 4.09 12.62
CA PRO A 214 -19.26 3.36 11.40
C PRO A 214 -20.49 3.37 10.48
N SER A 215 -20.27 3.58 9.18
CA SER A 215 -21.36 3.59 8.18
C SER A 215 -22.08 2.24 8.03
N VAL A 216 -21.40 1.15 8.37
CA VAL A 216 -21.96 -0.19 8.45
C VAL A 216 -21.73 -0.70 9.88
N PRO A 217 -22.80 -0.97 10.64
CA PRO A 217 -22.68 -1.54 11.98
C PRO A 217 -21.88 -2.84 11.96
N TRP A 218 -21.03 -3.03 12.97
CA TRP A 218 -20.32 -4.28 13.20
C TRP A 218 -20.99 -5.00 14.37
N SER A 219 -21.72 -6.09 14.09
CA SER A 219 -22.61 -6.74 15.06
C SER A 219 -21.93 -7.18 16.35
N ASP A 220 -20.64 -7.48 16.26
CA ASP A 220 -19.88 -8.10 17.36
C ASP A 220 -19.15 -7.05 18.22
N VAL A 221 -19.36 -5.75 17.93
CA VAL A 221 -18.75 -4.64 18.67
C VAL A 221 -19.87 -3.75 19.23
N GLN A 222 -19.97 -3.72 20.56
CA GLN A 222 -20.91 -2.85 21.26
C GLN A 222 -20.41 -1.39 21.23
N ASP A 223 -21.34 -0.43 21.07
CA ASP A 223 -21.04 1.02 21.05
C ASP A 223 -19.87 1.37 20.11
N ALA A 224 -19.89 0.72 18.94
CA ALA A 224 -18.82 0.72 17.96
C ALA A 224 -18.48 2.11 17.44
N ARG A 225 -17.19 2.37 17.28
CA ARG A 225 -16.65 3.54 16.57
C ARG A 225 -15.71 3.07 15.47
N ILE A 226 -15.48 3.90 14.46
CA ILE A 226 -14.43 3.62 13.47
C ILE A 226 -13.11 3.39 14.21
N VAL A 227 -12.70 4.35 15.03
CA VAL A 227 -11.69 4.21 16.08
C VAL A 227 -12.24 4.85 17.36
N ALA A 228 -12.26 4.09 18.45
CA ALA A 228 -12.54 4.55 19.81
C ALA A 228 -11.19 4.73 20.54
N PRO A 229 -10.72 5.97 20.78
CA PRO A 229 -9.43 6.22 21.43
C PRO A 229 -9.38 5.58 22.82
N GLY A 230 -8.29 4.87 23.13
CA GLY A 230 -8.12 4.12 24.38
C GLY A 230 -8.97 2.85 24.50
N GLU A 231 -9.80 2.51 23.51
CA GLU A 231 -10.71 1.37 23.56
C GLU A 231 -10.62 0.51 22.28
N PRO A 232 -9.54 -0.29 22.11
CA PRO A 232 -9.32 -1.10 20.90
C PRO A 232 -10.46 -2.05 20.58
N ASP A 233 -11.10 -2.65 21.59
CA ASP A 233 -12.18 -3.62 21.39
C ASP A 233 -13.50 -2.97 20.92
N ARG A 234 -13.63 -1.63 21.03
CA ARG A 234 -14.74 -0.85 20.46
C ARG A 234 -14.47 -0.30 19.06
N SER A 235 -13.28 -0.57 18.52
CA SER A 235 -12.82 0.01 17.26
C SER A 235 -13.03 -0.93 16.07
N VAL A 236 -13.92 -0.53 15.15
CA VAL A 236 -14.27 -1.30 13.93
C VAL A 236 -13.07 -1.43 13.00
N LEU A 237 -12.18 -0.44 12.96
CA LEU A 237 -10.94 -0.52 12.15
C LEU A 237 -10.13 -1.77 12.54
N LEU A 238 -9.90 -1.99 13.84
CA LEU A 238 -9.18 -3.16 14.35
C LEU A 238 -9.98 -4.46 14.13
N ALA A 239 -11.28 -4.44 14.40
CA ALA A 239 -12.14 -5.61 14.18
C ALA A 239 -12.09 -6.10 12.71
N ARG A 240 -12.02 -5.17 11.74
CA ARG A 240 -11.90 -5.50 10.31
C ARG A 240 -10.51 -6.02 9.92
N LEU A 241 -9.45 -5.59 10.61
CA LEU A 241 -8.09 -6.15 10.44
C LEU A 241 -8.00 -7.59 10.97
N LEU A 242 -8.78 -7.93 11.99
CA LEU A 242 -8.83 -9.28 12.59
C LEU A 242 -9.86 -10.22 11.93
N ALA A 243 -10.76 -9.69 11.09
CA ALA A 243 -11.76 -10.50 10.41
C ALA A 243 -11.18 -11.27 9.20
N THR A 244 -11.61 -12.52 9.04
CA THR A 244 -11.37 -13.34 7.82
C THR A 244 -12.62 -13.47 6.94
N GLY A 245 -13.79 -13.13 7.49
CA GLY A 245 -15.09 -13.21 6.83
C GLY A 245 -15.54 -11.92 6.14
N ARG A 246 -16.87 -11.72 6.11
CA ARG A 246 -17.50 -10.53 5.50
C ARG A 246 -17.00 -9.26 6.20
N GLY A 247 -16.66 -8.25 5.41
CA GLY A 247 -16.27 -6.93 5.92
C GLY A 247 -14.80 -6.80 6.33
N ARG A 248 -13.99 -7.85 6.19
CA ARG A 248 -12.54 -7.80 6.40
C ARG A 248 -11.87 -6.70 5.57
N MET A 249 -10.85 -6.06 6.14
CA MET A 249 -10.01 -5.05 5.45
C MET A 249 -8.53 -5.33 5.66
N HIS A 250 -7.70 -5.43 4.63
CA HIS A 250 -7.98 -5.30 3.19
C HIS A 250 -8.83 -6.45 2.59
N PRO A 251 -9.75 -6.21 1.62
CA PRO A 251 -10.70 -7.22 1.14
C PRO A 251 -10.05 -8.37 0.35
N TYR A 252 -8.88 -8.11 -0.22
CA TYR A 252 -8.14 -9.06 -1.06
C TYR A 252 -7.14 -9.94 -0.30
N ARG A 253 -6.93 -9.69 1.00
CA ARG A 253 -6.15 -10.60 1.86
C ARG A 253 -7.02 -11.77 2.29
N LEU A 254 -6.40 -12.91 2.55
CA LEU A 254 -7.06 -14.11 3.09
C LEU A 254 -6.59 -14.45 4.50
N GLU A 255 -5.42 -13.96 4.92
CA GLU A 255 -4.85 -14.16 6.24
C GLU A 255 -4.88 -12.88 7.08
N ILE A 256 -4.80 -13.04 8.40
CA ILE A 256 -4.73 -11.92 9.32
C ILE A 256 -3.29 -11.42 9.36
N ASP A 257 -3.10 -10.13 9.10
CA ASP A 257 -1.84 -9.46 9.39
C ASP A 257 -1.74 -9.22 10.90
N HIS A 258 -1.27 -10.23 11.64
CA HIS A 258 -1.17 -10.15 13.10
C HIS A 258 -0.23 -9.02 13.55
N VAL A 259 0.87 -8.80 12.84
CA VAL A 259 1.84 -7.74 13.18
C VAL A 259 1.22 -6.36 12.97
N GLY A 260 0.56 -6.14 11.84
CA GLY A 260 -0.16 -4.90 11.57
C GLY A 260 -1.33 -4.67 12.52
N ALA A 261 -2.12 -5.71 12.81
CA ALA A 261 -3.24 -5.64 13.74
C ALA A 261 -2.78 -5.33 15.17
N ASP A 262 -1.69 -5.92 15.64
CA ASP A 262 -1.13 -5.66 16.97
C ASP A 262 -0.56 -4.25 17.09
N LEU A 263 0.08 -3.73 16.03
CA LEU A 263 0.50 -2.32 15.99
C LEU A 263 -0.70 -1.39 16.12
N ILE A 264 -1.75 -1.63 15.34
CA ILE A 264 -2.96 -0.81 15.37
C ILE A 264 -3.70 -0.92 16.70
N ARG A 265 -3.76 -2.11 17.31
CA ARG A 265 -4.34 -2.30 18.64
C ARG A 265 -3.64 -1.42 19.67
N ARG A 266 -2.31 -1.50 19.74
CA ARG A 266 -1.52 -0.68 20.68
C ARG A 266 -1.62 0.81 20.38
N TRP A 267 -1.64 1.19 19.10
CA TRP A 267 -1.82 2.58 18.72
C TRP A 267 -3.16 3.13 19.18
N ILE A 268 -4.25 2.36 19.03
CA ILE A 268 -5.58 2.77 19.53
C ILE A 268 -5.59 2.87 21.05
N ASP A 269 -4.93 1.95 21.76
CA ASP A 269 -4.83 1.94 23.22
C ASP A 269 -4.14 3.20 23.77
N GLU A 270 -3.14 3.72 23.04
CA GLU A 270 -2.39 4.93 23.37
C GLU A 270 -2.96 6.20 22.69
N LEU A 271 -4.02 6.06 21.89
CA LEU A 271 -4.56 7.17 21.09
C LEU A 271 -5.33 8.15 21.96
N ASP A 272 -5.06 9.42 21.75
CA ASP A 272 -5.86 10.53 22.25
C ASP A 272 -6.29 11.41 21.07
N CYS A 273 -7.59 11.60 20.91
CA CYS A 273 -8.18 12.45 19.86
C CYS A 273 -8.85 13.71 20.43
N SER A 274 -8.46 14.13 21.64
CA SER A 274 -8.92 15.39 22.24
C SER A 274 -8.27 16.65 21.67
#